data_AF-A0A1F9ELM3-F1
#
_entry.id   AF-A0A1F9ELM3-F1
#
_cell.length_a   1.000
_cell.length_b   1.000
_cell.length_c   1.000
_cell.angle_alpha   90.00
_cell.angle_beta   90.00
_cell.angle_gamma   90.00
#
_symmetry.space_group_name_H-M   'P 1'
#
loop_
_entity.id
_entity.type
_entity.pdbx_description
1 polymer ?
#
loop_
_entity_poly.entity_id
_entity_poly.type
_entity_poly.pdbx_seq_one_letter_code
_entity_poly.pdbx_strand_id
1 'polypeptide(L)'
;MEGFVLNSDIFGNLKEWGKVLELLDSLKQSKKLDGHQTGLARILKYGENWRLLEQVLECGKEINQPEDQFLLEVVHITSDRNRYLDARLLALNILVYLFPRINRKNNHKLSQDLIVQKMRNILNLPEPPIFQEAVVKSLEAMVEKQ
;
A
#
# COMPACT_ATOMS: atom_id res chain seq x y z
N MET A 1 -18.83 20.53 13.75
CA MET A 1 -19.05 20.27 12.31
C MET A 1 -17.82 19.54 11.81
N GLU A 2 -17.86 18.21 11.85
CA GLU A 2 -16.80 17.38 11.28
C GLU A 2 -16.94 17.44 9.77
N GLY A 3 -16.02 18.14 9.11
CA GLY A 3 -15.94 18.14 7.66
C GLY A 3 -15.58 16.74 7.21
N PHE A 4 -16.47 16.08 6.48
CA PHE A 4 -16.12 14.92 5.67
C PHE A 4 -15.00 15.37 4.72
N VAL A 5 -13.76 14.96 5.00
CA VAL A 5 -12.67 15.11 4.06
C VAL A 5 -13.00 14.19 2.89
N LEU A 6 -13.55 14.77 1.82
CA LEU A 6 -13.64 14.11 0.53
C LEU A 6 -12.23 13.66 0.16
N ASN A 7 -12.05 12.34 0.08
CA ASN A 7 -10.80 11.71 -0.29
C ASN A 7 -10.43 12.19 -1.70
N SER A 8 -9.58 13.21 -1.74
CA SER A 8 -9.39 14.05 -2.93
C SER A 8 -8.09 13.67 -3.61
N ASP A 9 -8.19 13.36 -4.89
CA ASP A 9 -7.05 13.12 -5.74
C ASP A 9 -6.41 14.46 -6.13
N ILE A 10 -5.42 14.88 -5.34
CA ILE A 10 -4.71 16.15 -5.52
C ILE A 10 -3.47 16.04 -6.42
N PHE A 11 -3.11 14.84 -6.88
CA PHE A 11 -1.83 14.61 -7.59
C PHE A 11 -1.87 14.98 -9.08
N GLY A 12 -3.04 15.34 -9.62
CA GLY A 12 -3.16 15.88 -10.98
C GLY A 12 -2.51 14.99 -12.05
N ASN A 13 -1.68 15.61 -12.91
CA ASN A 13 -0.98 14.92 -14.00
C ASN A 13 0.26 14.17 -13.50
N LEU A 14 0.19 12.83 -13.47
CA LEU A 14 1.29 11.97 -12.99
C LEU A 14 2.55 12.00 -13.88
N LYS A 15 2.46 12.55 -15.09
CA LYS A 15 3.64 12.78 -15.95
C LYS A 15 4.51 13.93 -15.44
N GLU A 16 3.95 14.84 -14.65
CA GLU A 16 4.71 15.88 -13.93
C GLU A 16 5.28 15.33 -12.62
N TRP A 17 5.95 14.18 -12.71
CA TRP A 17 6.34 13.35 -11.56
C TRP A 17 7.18 14.09 -10.53
N GLY A 18 7.99 15.09 -10.92
CA GLY A 18 8.73 15.94 -9.98
C GLY A 18 7.81 16.67 -9.00
N LYS A 19 6.73 17.31 -9.50
CA LYS A 19 5.75 18.00 -8.65
C LYS A 19 4.97 17.03 -7.77
N VAL A 20 4.67 15.84 -8.30
CA VAL A 20 3.98 14.79 -7.54
C VAL A 20 4.86 14.30 -6.37
N LEU A 21 6.17 14.15 -6.58
CA LEU A 21 7.11 13.78 -5.52
C LEU A 21 7.21 14.86 -4.42
N GLU A 22 7.32 16.13 -4.80
CA GLU A 22 7.33 17.25 -3.84
C GLU A 22 6.04 17.28 -3.00
N LEU A 23 4.89 17.04 -3.65
CA LEU A 23 3.61 16.97 -2.96
C LEU A 23 3.52 15.78 -2.01
N LEU A 24 3.99 14.59 -2.42
CA LEU A 24 4.04 13.41 -1.56
C LEU A 24 4.90 13.65 -0.31
N ASP A 25 6.05 14.31 -0.47
CA ASP A 25 6.94 14.63 0.64
C ASP A 25 6.28 15.64 1.60
N SER A 26 5.65 16.68 1.07
CA SER A 26 4.88 17.65 1.86
C SER A 26 3.73 17.01 2.65
N LEU A 27 2.97 16.10 2.03
CA LEU A 27 1.91 15.35 2.70
C LEU A 27 2.43 14.44 3.81
N LYS A 28 3.59 13.79 3.58
CA LYS A 28 4.26 12.95 4.60
C LYS A 28 4.69 13.81 5.79
N GLN A 29 5.41 14.90 5.55
CA GLN A 29 5.89 15.79 6.60
C GLN A 29 4.75 16.42 7.42
N SER A 30 3.64 16.76 6.77
CA SER A 30 2.46 17.32 7.43
C SER A 30 1.49 16.29 8.02
N LYS A 31 1.79 14.99 7.92
CA LYS A 31 0.94 13.87 8.40
C LYS A 31 -0.48 13.90 7.84
N LYS A 32 -0.63 14.24 6.56
CA LYS A 32 -1.93 14.38 5.87
C LYS A 32 -2.25 13.24 4.91
N LEU A 33 -1.41 12.22 4.84
CA LEU A 33 -1.57 11.10 3.89
C LEU A 33 -2.90 10.36 4.04
N ASP A 34 -3.43 10.24 5.26
CA ASP A 34 -4.72 9.60 5.54
C ASP A 34 -5.87 10.18 4.70
N GLY A 35 -5.87 11.50 4.45
CA GLY A 35 -6.94 12.19 3.70
C GLY A 35 -6.80 12.20 2.17
N HIS A 36 -5.75 11.56 1.63
CA HIS A 36 -5.43 11.60 0.19
C HIS A 36 -5.20 10.20 -0.43
N GLN A 37 -5.71 9.15 0.22
CA GLN A 37 -5.50 7.76 -0.18
C GLN A 37 -6.07 7.41 -1.56
N THR A 38 -7.15 8.08 -2.01
CA THR A 38 -7.66 7.91 -3.39
C THR A 38 -6.59 8.26 -4.43
N GLY A 39 -5.86 9.36 -4.21
CA GLY A 39 -4.78 9.79 -5.08
C GLY A 39 -3.57 8.85 -5.01
N LEU A 40 -3.21 8.40 -3.80
CA LEU A 40 -2.13 7.41 -3.60
C LEU A 40 -2.43 6.10 -4.33
N ALA A 41 -3.66 5.60 -4.22
CA ALA A 41 -4.11 4.41 -4.92
C ALA A 41 -4.03 4.58 -6.45
N ARG A 42 -4.40 5.76 -6.98
CA ARG A 42 -4.26 6.05 -8.41
C ARG A 42 -2.80 6.00 -8.87
N ILE A 43 -1.86 6.51 -8.08
CA ILE A 43 -0.43 6.45 -8.41
C ILE A 43 0.05 4.99 -8.48
N LEU A 44 -0.29 4.17 -7.47
CA LEU A 44 0.04 2.75 -7.45
C LEU A 44 -0.52 2.00 -8.66
N LYS A 45 -1.78 2.27 -9.01
CA LYS A 45 -2.45 1.69 -10.17
C LYS A 45 -1.83 2.11 -11.49
N TYR A 46 -1.48 3.39 -11.64
CA TYR A 46 -0.86 3.91 -12.86
C TYR A 46 0.48 3.22 -13.12
N GLY A 47 1.36 3.21 -12.12
CA GLY A 47 2.55 2.37 -12.09
C GLY A 47 3.52 2.49 -13.27
N GLU A 48 3.41 3.52 -14.14
CA GLU A 48 4.36 3.74 -15.24
C GLU A 48 5.68 4.38 -14.77
N ASN A 49 5.64 5.12 -13.67
CA ASN A 49 6.82 5.74 -13.06
C ASN A 49 7.22 4.97 -11.80
N TRP A 50 8.32 4.21 -11.89
CA TRP A 50 8.83 3.39 -10.79
C TRP A 50 9.12 4.22 -9.54
N ARG A 51 9.69 5.43 -9.71
CA ARG A 51 10.07 6.31 -8.61
C ARG A 51 8.87 6.83 -7.83
N LEU A 52 7.77 7.15 -8.52
CA LEU A 52 6.49 7.53 -7.89
C LEU A 52 5.88 6.36 -7.12
N LEU A 53 5.88 5.17 -7.72
CA LEU A 53 5.37 3.96 -7.09
C LEU A 53 6.12 3.67 -5.78
N GLU A 54 7.45 3.65 -5.82
CA GLU A 54 8.26 3.42 -4.60
C GLU A 54 8.03 4.50 -3.55
N GLN A 55 7.95 5.77 -3.95
CA GLN A 55 7.69 6.86 -3.01
C GLN A 55 6.35 6.69 -2.30
N VAL A 56 5.30 6.28 -3.03
CA VAL A 56 3.99 6.03 -2.42
C VAL A 56 4.03 4.82 -1.47
N LEU A 57 4.71 3.73 -1.84
CA LEU A 57 4.87 2.57 -0.95
C LEU A 57 5.67 2.91 0.32
N GLU A 58 6.69 3.75 0.20
CA GLU A 58 7.48 4.21 1.34
C GLU A 58 6.70 5.17 2.25
N CYS A 59 6.07 6.21 1.69
CA CYS A 59 5.26 7.15 2.45
C CYS A 59 4.02 6.48 3.06
N GLY A 60 3.44 5.49 2.38
CA GLY A 60 2.22 4.82 2.82
C GLY A 60 2.36 4.11 4.17
N LYS A 61 3.58 3.82 4.64
CA LYS A 61 3.85 3.31 6.00
C LYS A 61 3.37 4.26 7.10
N GLU A 62 3.17 5.53 6.80
CA GLU A 62 2.70 6.56 7.74
C GLU A 62 1.15 6.68 7.81
N ILE A 63 0.40 5.95 6.98
CA ILE A 63 -1.07 5.97 6.96
C ILE A 63 -1.63 5.28 8.20
N ASN A 64 -2.40 6.00 9.01
CA ASN A 64 -2.93 5.51 10.28
C ASN A 64 -4.28 4.80 10.14
N GLN A 65 -5.08 5.18 9.14
CA GLN A 65 -6.41 4.66 8.88
C GLN A 65 -6.48 4.20 7.42
N PRO A 66 -5.90 3.04 7.08
CA PRO A 66 -5.83 2.59 5.70
C PRO A 66 -7.23 2.32 5.14
N GLU A 67 -7.48 2.79 3.92
CA GLU A 67 -8.74 2.60 3.21
C GLU A 67 -8.67 1.42 2.23
N ASP A 68 -9.83 0.81 1.97
CA ASP A 68 -9.95 -0.37 1.11
C ASP A 68 -9.29 -0.18 -0.26
N GLN A 69 -9.52 0.98 -0.89
CA GLN A 69 -8.98 1.23 -2.23
C GLN A 69 -7.44 1.23 -2.23
N PHE A 70 -6.82 1.85 -1.23
CA PHE A 70 -5.36 1.88 -1.13
C PHE A 70 -4.80 0.49 -0.80
N LEU A 71 -5.40 -0.20 0.17
CA LEU A 71 -5.00 -1.56 0.54
C LEU A 71 -5.13 -2.53 -0.65
N LEU A 72 -6.20 -2.42 -1.45
CA LEU A 72 -6.41 -3.25 -2.63
C LEU A 72 -5.28 -3.09 -3.65
N GLU A 73 -4.87 -1.85 -3.94
CA GLU A 73 -3.77 -1.59 -4.88
C GLU A 73 -2.42 -2.10 -4.33
N VAL A 74 -2.16 -1.93 -3.04
CA VAL A 74 -0.96 -2.49 -2.40
C VAL A 74 -0.95 -4.03 -2.51
N VAL A 75 -2.05 -4.69 -2.16
CA VAL A 75 -2.18 -6.14 -2.27
C VAL A 75 -2.04 -6.60 -3.73
N HIS A 76 -2.61 -5.86 -4.68
CA HIS A 76 -2.47 -6.17 -6.10
C HIS A 76 -0.99 -6.20 -6.52
N ILE A 77 -0.20 -5.19 -6.12
CA ILE A 77 1.25 -5.12 -6.42
C ILE A 77 2.00 -6.35 -5.90
N THR A 78 1.71 -6.83 -4.68
CA THR A 78 2.41 -8.03 -4.14
C THR A 78 2.26 -9.25 -5.05
N SER A 79 1.09 -9.41 -5.66
CA SER A 79 0.76 -10.55 -6.52
C SER A 79 1.04 -10.34 -8.02
N ASP A 80 1.39 -9.12 -8.44
CA ASP A 80 1.62 -8.78 -9.84
C ASP A 80 3.03 -9.17 -10.27
N ARG A 81 3.17 -10.34 -10.90
CA ARG A 81 4.45 -10.85 -11.42
C ARG A 81 5.01 -10.05 -12.61
N ASN A 82 4.25 -9.10 -13.17
CA ASN A 82 4.78 -8.17 -14.17
C ASN A 82 5.51 -6.98 -13.53
N ARG A 83 5.36 -6.78 -12.21
CA ARG A 83 6.13 -5.79 -11.47
C ARG A 83 7.53 -6.31 -11.18
N TYR A 84 8.48 -5.39 -11.22
CA TYR A 84 9.84 -5.66 -10.76
C TYR A 84 9.81 -6.05 -9.27
N LEU A 85 10.75 -6.92 -8.89
CA LEU A 85 10.74 -7.60 -7.61
C LEU A 85 10.75 -6.63 -6.42
N ASP A 86 11.52 -5.54 -6.49
CA ASP A 86 11.64 -4.58 -5.39
C ASP A 86 10.30 -3.88 -5.09
N ALA A 87 9.49 -3.54 -6.09
CA ALA A 87 8.14 -3.01 -5.86
C ALA A 87 7.26 -4.00 -5.08
N ARG A 88 7.36 -5.30 -5.39
CA ARG A 88 6.60 -6.35 -4.71
C ARG A 88 7.06 -6.51 -3.25
N LEU A 89 8.37 -6.43 -3.01
CA LEU A 89 8.96 -6.45 -1.67
C LEU A 89 8.54 -5.22 -0.85
N LEU A 90 8.55 -4.02 -1.45
CA LEU A 90 8.07 -2.79 -0.83
C LEU A 90 6.58 -2.88 -0.49
N ALA A 91 5.77 -3.44 -1.39
CA ALA A 91 4.34 -3.67 -1.16
C ALA A 91 4.07 -4.66 -0.01
N LEU A 92 4.87 -5.72 0.12
CA LEU A 92 4.80 -6.60 1.29
C LEU A 92 5.17 -5.87 2.59
N ASN A 93 6.24 -5.08 2.54
CA ASN A 93 6.72 -4.34 3.69
C ASN A 93 5.64 -3.38 4.21
N ILE A 94 5.06 -2.54 3.34
CA ILE A 94 3.97 -1.63 3.75
C ILE A 94 2.77 -2.39 4.33
N LEU A 95 2.40 -3.57 3.81
CA LEU A 95 1.30 -4.34 4.40
C LEU A 95 1.57 -4.70 5.85
N VAL A 96 2.82 -5.03 6.23
CA VAL A 96 3.16 -5.32 7.64
C VAL A 96 2.88 -4.12 8.55
N TYR A 97 3.10 -2.89 8.08
CA TYR A 97 2.80 -1.66 8.83
C TYR A 97 1.31 -1.34 8.90
N LEU A 98 0.58 -1.57 7.80
CA LEU A 98 -0.84 -1.25 7.71
C LEU A 98 -1.72 -2.29 8.38
N PHE A 99 -1.29 -3.56 8.37
CA PHE A 99 -2.07 -4.69 8.86
C PHE A 99 -2.66 -4.48 10.27
N PRO A 100 -1.90 -4.08 11.32
CA PRO A 100 -2.47 -3.84 12.65
C PRO A 100 -3.44 -2.64 12.71
N ARG A 101 -3.45 -1.78 11.69
CA ARG A 101 -4.30 -0.59 11.59
C ARG A 101 -5.62 -0.87 10.88
N ILE A 102 -5.77 -2.05 10.26
CA ILE A 102 -7.02 -2.50 9.65
C ILE A 102 -8.01 -2.79 10.78
N ASN A 103 -8.81 -1.80 11.12
CA ASN A 103 -9.72 -1.85 12.25
C ASN A 103 -11.00 -2.61 11.90
N ARG A 104 -11.40 -3.57 12.75
CA ARG A 104 -12.69 -4.28 12.64
C ARG A 104 -13.91 -3.37 12.74
N LYS A 105 -13.79 -2.17 13.32
CA LYS A 105 -14.90 -1.21 13.44
C LYS A 105 -15.26 -0.52 12.12
N ASN A 106 -14.33 -0.46 11.19
CA ASN A 106 -14.60 -0.02 9.83
C ASN A 106 -15.02 -1.26 9.03
N ASN A 107 -16.16 -1.17 8.34
CA ASN A 107 -16.66 -2.25 7.45
C ASN A 107 -15.78 -2.37 6.19
N HIS A 108 -14.49 -2.63 6.38
CA HIS A 108 -13.53 -2.87 5.31
C HIS A 108 -13.97 -4.10 4.51
N LYS A 109 -14.06 -3.95 3.19
CA LYS A 109 -14.23 -5.08 2.27
C LYS A 109 -12.98 -5.97 2.26
N LEU A 110 -11.82 -5.38 2.52
CA LEU A 110 -10.56 -6.09 2.61
C LEU A 110 -10.20 -6.33 4.09
N SER A 111 -10.59 -7.50 4.61
CA SER A 111 -10.26 -7.89 5.98
C SER A 111 -8.81 -8.36 6.11
N GLN A 112 -8.29 -8.33 7.33
CA GLN A 112 -7.01 -8.95 7.70
C GLN A 112 -6.95 -10.42 7.25
N ASP A 113 -8.02 -11.19 7.47
CA ASP A 113 -8.09 -12.61 7.05
C ASP A 113 -7.94 -12.78 5.55
N LEU A 114 -8.57 -11.90 4.74
CA LEU A 114 -8.46 -11.95 3.29
C LEU A 114 -7.04 -11.62 2.81
N ILE A 115 -6.36 -10.67 3.46
CA ILE A 115 -4.95 -10.36 3.16
C ILE A 115 -4.07 -11.55 3.48
N VAL A 116 -4.22 -12.16 4.66
CA VAL A 116 -3.46 -13.35 5.06
C VAL A 116 -3.69 -14.50 4.08
N GLN A 117 -4.94 -14.76 3.69
CA GLN A 117 -5.26 -15.78 2.69
C GLN A 117 -4.58 -15.50 1.35
N LYS A 118 -4.62 -14.25 0.86
CA LYS A 118 -3.93 -13.88 -0.38
C LYS A 118 -2.42 -14.09 -0.29
N MET A 119 -1.77 -13.72 0.81
CA MET A 119 -0.34 -13.95 1.00
C MET A 119 0.00 -15.44 1.06
N ARG A 120 -0.82 -16.25 1.74
CA ARG A 120 -0.65 -17.72 1.75
C ARG A 120 -0.77 -18.33 0.35
N ASN A 121 -1.68 -17.80 -0.49
CA ASN A 121 -1.80 -18.26 -1.87
C ASN A 121 -0.53 -17.98 -2.69
N ILE A 122 0.19 -16.90 -2.41
CA ILE A 122 1.47 -16.59 -3.07
C ILE A 122 2.52 -17.68 -2.76
N LEU A 123 2.54 -18.22 -1.54
CA LEU A 123 3.46 -19.30 -1.17
C LEU A 123 3.24 -20.60 -1.95
N ASN A 124 2.05 -20.80 -2.54
CA ASN A 124 1.74 -21.95 -3.38
C ASN A 124 2.16 -21.74 -4.85
N LEU A 125 2.72 -20.58 -5.19
CA LEU A 125 3.16 -20.24 -6.54
C LEU A 125 4.69 -20.33 -6.67
N PRO A 126 5.22 -20.66 -7.86
CA PRO A 126 6.64 -20.54 -8.13
C PRO A 126 7.02 -19.05 -8.13
N GLU A 127 7.80 -18.66 -7.13
CA GLU A 127 8.27 -17.29 -6.92
C GLU A 127 9.77 -17.29 -6.61
N PRO A 128 10.50 -16.19 -6.83
CA PRO A 128 11.91 -16.09 -6.46
C PRO A 128 12.12 -16.41 -4.97
N PRO A 129 13.19 -17.13 -4.57
CA PRO A 129 13.41 -17.52 -3.18
C PRO A 129 13.38 -16.34 -2.19
N ILE A 130 14.00 -15.21 -2.56
CA ILE A 130 13.99 -13.98 -1.76
C ILE A 130 12.57 -13.42 -1.56
N PHE A 131 11.69 -13.57 -2.56
CA PHE A 131 10.31 -13.13 -2.45
C PHE A 131 9.50 -14.06 -1.55
N GLN A 132 9.66 -15.38 -1.71
CA GLN A 132 9.01 -16.36 -0.84
C GLN A 132 9.40 -16.15 0.62
N GLU A 133 10.69 -15.96 0.91
CA GLU A 133 11.18 -15.66 2.25
C GLU A 133 10.56 -14.37 2.81
N ALA A 134 10.45 -13.32 1.99
CA ALA A 134 9.79 -12.08 2.40
C ALA A 134 8.30 -12.29 2.72
N VAL A 135 7.57 -13.09 1.93
CA VAL A 135 6.16 -13.40 2.19
C VAL A 135 5.99 -14.17 3.51
N VAL A 136 6.86 -15.14 3.80
CA VAL A 136 6.85 -15.89 5.07
C VAL A 136 7.06 -14.94 6.25
N LYS A 137 8.12 -14.12 6.22
CA LYS A 137 8.42 -13.16 7.29
C LYS A 137 7.29 -12.14 7.48
N SER A 138 6.69 -11.66 6.39
CA SER A 138 5.54 -10.76 6.45
C SER A 138 4.32 -11.42 7.08
N LEU A 139 4.04 -12.69 6.76
CA LEU A 139 2.95 -13.45 7.36
C LEU A 139 3.15 -13.67 8.87
N GLU A 140 4.36 -14.05 9.29
CA GLU A 140 4.72 -14.18 10.70
C GLU A 140 4.48 -12.85 11.44
N ALA A 141 5.00 -11.74 10.91
CA ALA A 141 4.83 -10.43 11.52
C ALA A 141 3.37 -9.95 11.61
N MET A 142 2.51 -10.36 10.67
CA MET A 142 1.08 -10.02 10.67
C MET A 142 0.27 -10.87 11.66
N VAL A 143 0.62 -12.15 11.82
CA VAL A 143 -0.16 -13.10 12.64
C VAL A 143 0.30 -13.13 14.09
N GLU A 144 1.60 -12.97 14.38
CA GLU A 144 2.15 -13.00 15.73
C GLU A 144 1.86 -11.73 16.55
N LYS A 145 1.52 -10.62 15.89
CA LYS A 145 1.26 -9.31 16.54
C LYS A 145 -0.22 -9.04 16.85
N GLN A 146 -1.08 -10.06 16.77
CA GLN A 146 -2.50 -9.98 17.17
C GLN A 146 -2.67 -10.29 18.66
#